data_AF-A0A1Y3MNG6-F1
#
_entry.id   AF-A0A1Y3MNG6-F1
#
_cell.length_a   1.000
_cell.length_b   1.000
_cell.length_c   1.000
_cell.angle_alpha   90.00
_cell.angle_beta   90.00
_cell.angle_gamma   90.00
#
_symmetry.space_group_name_H-M   'P 1'
#
loop_
_entity.id
_entity.type
_entity.pdbx_description
1 polymer ?
#
loop_
_entity_poly.entity_id
_entity_poly.type
_entity_poly.pdbx_seq_one_letter_code
_entity_poly.pdbx_strand_id
1 'polypeptide(L)'
;MSRGELLVKLCRFYSHSQSISRKVSSIRTNGGYLIDENPFKTIFAVEDPFIHERNTTANPWDEEKIHIFNEFSRAYHFLKNPNNRFEDLFGDWIDNTKLNKIILNSIDDKLYNN
;
A
#
# COMPACT_ATOMS: atom_id res chain seq x y z
N MET A 1 -22.39 4.39 -1.98
CA MET A 1 -21.15 3.71 -1.60
C MET A 1 -20.50 4.52 -0.49
N SER A 2 -20.37 3.94 0.70
CA SER A 2 -19.70 4.59 1.84
C SER A 2 -18.18 4.55 1.68
N ARG A 3 -17.45 5.35 2.47
CA ARG A 3 -15.98 5.33 2.51
C ARG A 3 -15.44 3.96 2.95
N GLY A 4 -16.12 3.29 3.88
CA GLY A 4 -15.76 1.95 4.34
C GLY A 4 -15.95 0.90 3.23
N GLU A 5 -17.06 0.96 2.50
CA GLU A 5 -17.29 0.09 1.34
C GLU A 5 -16.24 0.29 0.24
N LEU A 6 -15.83 1.55 0.01
CA LEU A 6 -14.76 1.86 -0.94
C LEU A 6 -13.43 1.24 -0.51
N LEU A 7 -13.07 1.36 0.78
CA LEU A 7 -11.83 0.79 1.32
C LEU A 7 -11.81 -0.74 1.20
N VAL A 8 -12.92 -1.41 1.54
CA VAL A 8 -13.04 -2.87 1.38
C VAL A 8 -12.85 -3.28 -0.08
N LYS A 9 -13.45 -2.55 -1.02
CA LYS A 9 -13.31 -2.81 -2.45
C LYS A 9 -11.89 -2.55 -2.95
N LEU A 10 -11.23 -1.52 -2.43
CA LEU A 10 -9.83 -1.21 -2.75
C LEU A 10 -8.90 -2.34 -2.31
N CYS A 11 -9.01 -2.79 -1.06
CA CYS A 11 -8.20 -3.89 -0.54
C CYS A 11 -8.46 -5.20 -1.30
N ARG A 12 -9.72 -5.49 -1.60
CA ARG A 12 -10.08 -6.64 -2.46
C ARG A 12 -9.46 -6.53 -3.85
N PHE A 13 -9.50 -5.35 -4.44
CA PHE A 13 -8.97 -5.14 -5.78
C PHE A 13 -7.47 -5.45 -5.81
N TYR A 14 -6.71 -4.85 -4.90
CA TYR A 14 -5.26 -5.01 -4.83
C TYR A 14 -4.80 -6.34 -4.19
N SER A 15 -5.67 -7.18 -3.65
CA SER A 15 -5.27 -8.50 -3.13
C SER A 15 -5.01 -9.56 -4.22
N HIS A 16 -5.35 -9.28 -5.48
CA HIS A 16 -5.30 -10.27 -6.58
C HIS A 16 -4.09 -10.06 -7.50
N SER A 17 -2.92 -10.55 -7.09
CA SER A 17 -1.62 -10.33 -7.77
C SER A 17 -1.60 -10.76 -9.26
N GLN A 18 -2.24 -11.88 -9.63
CA GLN A 18 -2.23 -12.39 -11.01
C GLN A 18 -2.97 -11.49 -12.02
N SER A 19 -4.00 -10.76 -11.58
CA SER A 19 -4.73 -9.84 -12.47
C SER A 19 -3.99 -8.51 -12.66
N ILE A 20 -3.10 -8.16 -11.73
CA ILE A 20 -2.44 -6.86 -11.67
C ILE A 20 -1.08 -6.92 -12.37
N SER A 21 -0.38 -8.05 -12.32
CA SER A 21 0.90 -8.23 -13.01
C SER A 21 0.83 -8.02 -14.53
N ARG A 22 -0.35 -8.26 -15.13
CA ARG A 22 -0.60 -8.10 -16.56
C ARG A 22 -0.95 -6.68 -16.97
N LYS A 23 -1.17 -5.76 -16.04
CA LYS A 23 -1.70 -4.41 -16.30
C LYS A 23 -0.81 -3.32 -15.69
N VAL A 24 -0.84 -2.15 -16.31
CA VAL A 24 -0.25 -0.93 -15.75
C VAL A 24 -1.36 -0.02 -15.28
N SER A 25 -1.37 0.36 -14.01
CA SER A 25 -2.35 1.34 -13.50
C SER A 25 -2.06 2.70 -14.13
N SER A 26 -3.07 3.33 -14.74
CA SER A 26 -2.92 4.63 -15.40
C SER A 26 -4.19 5.47 -15.26
N ILE A 27 -4.04 6.68 -14.70
CA ILE A 27 -5.13 7.66 -14.60
C ILE A 27 -5.45 8.33 -15.94
N ARG A 28 -4.66 8.06 -16.98
CA ARG A 28 -4.80 8.67 -18.31
C ARG A 28 -5.81 7.93 -19.18
N THR A 29 -6.34 6.81 -18.68
CA THR A 29 -7.29 5.96 -19.38
C THR A 29 -8.62 5.93 -18.63
N ASN A 30 -9.74 5.86 -19.35
CA ASN A 30 -11.06 5.78 -18.75
C ASN A 30 -11.30 4.49 -17.94
N GLY A 31 -10.46 3.46 -18.15
CA GLY A 31 -10.53 2.18 -17.45
C GLY A 31 -9.56 2.07 -16.26
N GLY A 32 -8.69 3.05 -16.04
CA GLY A 32 -7.67 3.01 -14.98
C GLY A 32 -6.45 2.14 -15.29
N TYR A 33 -6.35 1.59 -16.51
CA TYR A 33 -5.24 0.75 -16.95
C TYR A 33 -4.86 1.01 -18.41
N LEU A 34 -3.58 0.86 -18.73
CA LEU A 34 -3.15 0.70 -20.12
C LEU A 34 -3.83 -0.54 -20.74
N ILE A 35 -4.21 -0.44 -22.01
CA ILE A 35 -4.93 -1.49 -22.74
C ILE A 35 -4.00 -2.65 -23.09
N ASP A 36 -2.73 -2.34 -23.34
CA ASP A 36 -1.70 -3.29 -23.72
C ASP A 36 -1.10 -4.02 -22.51
N GLU A 37 -0.50 -5.19 -22.77
CA GLU A 37 0.22 -5.95 -21.75
C GLU A 37 1.32 -5.11 -21.11
N ASN A 38 1.53 -5.31 -19.81
CA ASN A 38 2.49 -4.56 -19.00
C ASN A 38 3.92 -4.57 -19.60
N PRO A 39 4.39 -3.45 -20.20
CA PRO A 39 5.69 -3.40 -20.88
C PRO A 39 6.86 -3.36 -19.90
N PHE A 40 6.61 -3.05 -18.63
CA PHE A 40 7.64 -2.91 -17.60
C PHE A 40 8.14 -4.24 -17.03
N LYS A 41 7.52 -5.36 -17.41
CA LYS A 41 7.90 -6.72 -16.97
C LYS A 41 8.02 -6.85 -15.43
N THR A 42 7.18 -6.15 -14.70
CA THR A 42 7.12 -6.16 -13.22
C THR A 42 5.75 -6.64 -12.76
N ILE A 43 5.66 -7.27 -11.58
CA ILE A 43 4.37 -7.75 -11.06
C ILE A 43 3.40 -6.65 -10.63
N PHE A 44 3.88 -5.40 -10.53
CA PHE A 44 3.08 -4.22 -10.26
C PHE A 44 3.70 -3.00 -10.98
N ALA A 45 2.90 -2.27 -11.75
CA ALA A 45 3.33 -1.07 -12.45
C ALA A 45 2.26 0.04 -12.37
N VAL A 46 2.73 1.27 -12.24
CA VAL A 46 1.91 2.49 -12.19
C VAL A 46 2.56 3.49 -13.14
N GLU A 47 1.84 3.87 -14.19
CA GLU A 47 2.31 4.86 -15.15
C GLU A 47 2.41 6.24 -14.48
N ASP A 48 3.48 6.97 -14.76
CA ASP A 48 3.58 8.37 -14.39
C ASP A 48 2.49 9.18 -15.13
N PRO A 49 1.71 10.02 -14.43
CA PRO A 49 0.62 10.76 -15.04
C PRO A 49 1.09 11.82 -16.05
N PHE A 50 2.34 12.27 -15.98
CA PHE A 50 2.90 13.32 -16.82
C PHE A 50 3.93 12.79 -17.82
N ILE A 51 4.75 11.81 -17.42
CA ILE A 51 5.83 11.27 -18.25
C ILE A 51 5.44 9.90 -18.80
N HIS A 52 5.20 9.82 -20.10
CA HIS A 52 4.86 8.56 -20.75
C HIS A 52 5.94 7.50 -20.58
N GLU A 53 5.51 6.24 -20.53
CA GLU A 53 6.40 5.08 -20.45
C GLU A 53 7.34 5.09 -19.22
N ARG A 54 7.06 5.96 -18.24
CA ARG A 54 7.74 5.94 -16.95
C ARG A 54 6.89 5.18 -15.96
N ASN A 55 7.49 4.16 -15.37
CA ASN A 55 6.91 3.48 -14.21
C ASN A 55 7.29 4.23 -12.93
N THR A 56 6.30 4.58 -12.11
CA THR A 56 6.47 5.28 -10.83
C THR A 56 6.53 4.33 -9.64
N THR A 57 6.22 3.05 -9.84
CA THR A 57 6.53 2.09 -8.78
C THR A 57 8.01 2.18 -8.50
N ALA A 58 8.39 2.23 -7.23
CA ALA A 58 9.77 1.99 -6.85
C ALA A 58 10.25 0.68 -7.51
N ASN A 59 11.55 0.39 -7.45
CA ASN A 59 12.08 -0.88 -7.91
C ASN A 59 12.29 -1.84 -6.73
N PRO A 60 11.25 -2.14 -5.90
CA PRO A 60 11.41 -3.09 -4.82
C PRO A 60 11.60 -4.48 -5.43
N TRP A 61 12.23 -5.37 -4.69
CA TRP A 61 12.40 -6.74 -5.15
C TRP A 61 11.04 -7.43 -5.28
N ASP A 62 10.95 -8.50 -6.07
CA ASP A 62 9.67 -9.15 -6.31
C ASP A 62 9.06 -9.71 -5.01
N GLU A 63 9.88 -10.06 -4.01
CA GLU A 63 9.43 -10.44 -2.67
C GLU A 63 8.66 -9.31 -1.96
N GLU A 64 9.15 -8.07 -2.04
CA GLU A 64 8.50 -6.92 -1.42
C GLU A 64 7.15 -6.61 -2.09
N LYS A 65 7.06 -6.78 -3.41
CA LYS A 65 5.80 -6.62 -4.14
C LYS A 65 4.80 -7.72 -3.76
N ILE A 66 5.26 -8.97 -3.60
CA ILE A 66 4.43 -10.06 -3.05
C ILE A 66 3.93 -9.71 -1.65
N HIS A 67 4.79 -9.14 -0.81
CA HIS A 67 4.41 -8.69 0.53
C HIS A 67 3.31 -7.63 0.49
N ILE A 68 3.39 -6.63 -0.41
CA ILE A 68 2.33 -5.63 -0.61
C ILE A 68 0.99 -6.30 -0.94
N PHE A 69 0.97 -7.27 -1.87
CA PHE A 69 -0.26 -8.00 -2.21
C PHE A 69 -0.84 -8.76 -1.02
N ASN A 70 0.01 -9.38 -0.20
CA ASN A 70 -0.40 -10.09 1.01
C ASN A 70 -0.99 -9.13 2.05
N GLU A 71 -0.43 -7.93 2.22
CA GLU A 71 -0.97 -6.92 3.13
C GLU A 71 -2.34 -6.41 2.67
N PHE A 72 -2.56 -6.22 1.36
CA PHE A 72 -3.90 -5.90 0.85
C PHE A 72 -4.90 -7.05 1.09
N SER A 73 -4.46 -8.30 0.95
CA SER A 73 -5.27 -9.48 1.29
C SER A 73 -5.62 -9.51 2.78
N ARG A 74 -4.63 -9.33 3.66
CA ARG A 74 -4.82 -9.23 5.11
C ARG A 74 -5.83 -8.15 5.46
N ALA A 75 -5.65 -6.95 4.92
CA ALA A 75 -6.55 -5.81 5.12
C ALA A 75 -7.98 -6.10 4.66
N TYR A 76 -8.16 -6.73 3.50
CA TYR A 76 -9.48 -7.10 3.00
C TYR A 76 -10.20 -8.07 3.95
N HIS A 77 -9.51 -9.14 4.37
CA HIS A 77 -10.08 -10.10 5.32
C HIS A 77 -10.37 -9.47 6.68
N PHE A 78 -9.49 -8.58 7.13
CA PHE A 78 -9.64 -7.84 8.38
C PHE A 78 -10.88 -6.95 8.36
N LEU A 79 -11.05 -6.12 7.32
CA LEU A 79 -12.16 -5.18 7.17
C LEU A 79 -13.52 -5.87 6.92
N LYS A 80 -13.51 -7.10 6.44
CA LYS A 80 -14.74 -7.89 6.23
C LYS A 80 -15.24 -8.55 7.53
N ASN A 81 -14.39 -8.68 8.54
CA ASN A 81 -14.76 -9.29 9.82
C ASN A 81 -15.41 -8.24 10.74
N PRO A 82 -16.70 -8.39 11.10
CA PRO A 82 -17.40 -7.43 11.94
C PRO A 82 -16.87 -7.36 13.39
N ASN A 83 -16.11 -8.36 13.82
CA ASN A 83 -15.55 -8.42 15.18
C ASN A 83 -14.22 -7.68 15.31
N ASN A 84 -13.63 -7.25 14.21
CA ASN A 84 -12.35 -6.56 14.20
C ASN A 84 -12.53 -5.06 14.43
N ARG A 85 -11.62 -4.45 15.19
CA ARG A 85 -11.61 -3.00 15.36
C ARG A 85 -10.75 -2.36 14.29
N PHE A 86 -11.22 -1.27 13.69
CA PHE A 86 -10.49 -0.61 12.61
C PHE A 86 -9.06 -0.22 13.00
N GLU A 87 -8.85 0.15 14.26
CA GLU A 87 -7.53 0.51 14.79
C GLU A 87 -6.48 -0.61 14.65
N ASP A 88 -6.89 -1.88 14.73
CA ASP A 88 -5.93 -3.00 14.68
C ASP A 88 -5.49 -3.31 13.23
N LEU A 89 -6.10 -2.69 12.22
CA LEU A 89 -5.64 -2.79 10.83
C LEU A 89 -4.17 -2.35 10.69
N PHE A 90 -3.78 -1.33 11.47
CA PHE A 90 -2.46 -0.70 11.47
C PHE A 90 -1.57 -1.15 12.65
N GLY A 91 -2.08 -2.07 13.49
CA GLY A 91 -1.59 -2.34 14.85
C GLY A 91 -0.14 -2.82 14.98
N ASP A 92 0.44 -3.39 13.92
CA ASP A 92 1.78 -3.99 13.96
C ASP A 92 2.86 -3.20 13.20
N TRP A 93 2.49 -2.14 12.45
CA TRP A 93 3.45 -1.35 11.66
C TRP A 93 3.98 -0.11 12.38
N ILE A 94 3.35 0.29 13.47
CA ILE A 94 3.96 1.20 14.42
C ILE A 94 4.86 0.35 15.30
N ASP A 95 6.13 0.30 14.94
CA ASP A 95 7.18 -0.15 15.83
C ASP A 95 7.15 0.79 17.06
N ASN A 96 6.36 0.43 18.08
CA ASN A 96 6.23 1.18 19.33
C ASN A 96 7.60 1.42 19.97
N THR A 97 8.60 0.60 19.63
CA THR A 97 10.00 0.76 19.99
C THR A 97 10.65 2.01 19.36
N LYS A 98 10.33 2.37 18.11
CA LYS A 98 10.80 3.61 17.46
C LYS A 98 10.09 4.85 18.00
N LEU A 99 8.78 4.76 18.24
CA LEU A 99 8.00 5.86 18.80
C LEU A 99 8.46 6.17 20.24
N ASN A 100 8.71 5.12 21.04
CA ASN A 100 9.30 5.25 22.38
C ASN A 100 10.73 5.81 22.33
N LYS A 101 11.55 5.43 21.34
CA LYS A 101 12.91 5.99 21.18
C LYS A 101 12.89 7.49 20.87
N ILE A 102 11.98 7.93 20.00
CA ILE A 102 11.81 9.34 19.66
C ILE A 102 11.31 10.13 20.87
N ILE A 103 10.34 9.59 21.62
CA ILE A 103 9.79 10.23 22.82
C ILE A 103 10.86 10.31 23.93
N LEU A 104 11.57 9.22 24.22
CA LEU A 104 12.62 9.18 25.26
C LEU A 104 13.77 10.15 24.94
N ASN A 105 14.27 10.17 23.70
CA ASN A 105 15.32 11.10 23.31
C ASN A 105 14.87 12.58 23.40
N SER A 106 13.59 12.86 23.10
CA SER A 106 13.04 14.23 23.22
C SER A 106 12.83 14.69 24.68
N ILE A 107 12.77 13.75 25.63
CA ILE A 107 12.70 14.03 27.07
C ILE A 107 14.09 14.27 27.63
N ASP A 108 15.08 13.47 27.22
CA ASP A 108 16.48 13.65 27.64
C ASP A 108 17.02 15.02 27.18
N ASP A 109 16.78 15.44 25.93
CA ASP A 109 17.21 16.74 25.42
C ASP A 109 16.60 17.95 26.18
N LYS A 110 15.45 17.76 26.84
CA LYS A 110 14.81 18.79 27.68
C LYS A 110 15.31 18.80 29.13
N LEU A 111 15.91 17.72 29.60
CA LEU A 111 16.48 17.60 30.94
C LEU A 111 17.91 18.14 31.02
N TYR A 112 18.65 18.16 29.91
CA TYR A 112 20.04 18.66 29.85
C TYR A 112 20.19 20.12 29.37
N ASN A 113 19.09 20.78 28.97
CA ASN A 113 19.09 22.17 28.47
C ASN A 113 18.35 23.17 29.39
N ASN A 114 18.15 22.84 30.68
CA ASN A 114 17.66 23.76 31.71
C ASN A 114 18.70 23.95 32.81
#